data_AF-A0A917BAH5-F1
#
_entry.id   AF-A0A917BAH5-F1
#
_cell.length_a   1.000
_cell.length_b   1.000
_cell.length_c   1.000
_cell.angle_alpha   90.00
_cell.angle_beta   90.00
_cell.angle_gamma   90.00
#
_symmetry.space_group_name_H-M   'P 1'
#
loop_
_entity.id
_entity.type
_entity.pdbx_description
1 polymer ?
#
loop_
_entity_poly.entity_id
_entity_poly.type
_entity_poly.pdbx_seq_one_letter_code
_entity_poly.pdbx_strand_id
1 'polypeptide(L)'
;MPAGAVPMGENQGVHPLTILGLGTTTFVILVVVVLVVLAVLAALITRLLVTRGLRTPLAIRLVNKATERVVDLVKRPITIAVLDEVADVIQTGHYTRNVSDALVENHAELKALVAEKVREDPNVRLVGRMPGYGVVVDTVSETTLRVLVEMLGDPRMDELVSDLLRNNLQQIKRAVRERQHEAVRIDPPDESAPNHDGFRPVGS
;
A
#
# COMPACT_ATOMS: atom_id res chain seq x y z
N MET A 1 -25.95 -16.11 -49.29
CA MET A 1 -24.61 -16.25 -48.64
C MET A 1 -24.76 -15.81 -47.19
N PRO A 2 -24.30 -16.62 -46.22
CA PRO A 2 -24.72 -16.53 -44.82
C PRO A 2 -23.90 -15.56 -43.96
N ALA A 3 -24.54 -15.09 -42.89
CA ALA A 3 -23.99 -14.29 -41.81
C ALA A 3 -22.82 -15.02 -41.11
N GLY A 4 -21.66 -14.36 -41.04
CA GLY A 4 -20.50 -14.84 -40.31
C GLY A 4 -20.72 -14.68 -38.81
N ALA A 5 -20.85 -15.81 -38.10
CA ALA A 5 -20.82 -15.88 -36.66
C ALA A 5 -19.40 -15.52 -36.17
N VAL A 6 -19.31 -14.50 -35.31
CA VAL A 6 -18.09 -14.16 -34.57
C VAL A 6 -17.95 -15.20 -33.44
N PRO A 7 -16.86 -15.99 -33.37
CA PRO A 7 -16.66 -16.88 -32.24
C PRO A 7 -16.35 -16.05 -30.99
N MET A 8 -17.15 -16.28 -29.94
CA MET A 8 -16.91 -15.80 -28.58
C MET A 8 -15.55 -16.33 -28.10
N GLY A 9 -14.55 -15.46 -28.11
CA GLY A 9 -13.25 -15.72 -27.52
C GLY A 9 -13.42 -15.98 -26.03
N GLU A 10 -12.93 -17.15 -25.62
CA GLU A 10 -12.78 -17.61 -24.25
C GLU A 10 -12.36 -16.48 -23.31
N ASN A 11 -13.18 -16.25 -22.29
CA ASN A 11 -12.87 -15.46 -21.12
C ASN A 11 -11.67 -16.10 -20.41
N GLN A 12 -10.45 -15.68 -20.79
CA GLN A 12 -9.23 -16.06 -20.09
C GLN A 12 -9.23 -15.35 -18.75
N GLY A 13 -9.68 -16.09 -17.74
CA GLY A 13 -9.60 -15.70 -16.34
C GLY A 13 -8.19 -15.24 -16.01
N VAL A 14 -8.12 -14.01 -15.50
CA VAL A 14 -6.93 -13.40 -14.92
C VAL A 14 -6.39 -14.37 -13.86
N HIS A 15 -5.20 -14.93 -14.11
CA HIS A 15 -4.54 -15.85 -13.20
C HIS A 15 -3.76 -15.06 -12.15
N PRO A 16 -4.15 -15.10 -10.85
CA PRO A 16 -3.38 -14.46 -9.81
C PRO A 16 -2.11 -15.25 -9.48
N LEU A 17 -1.01 -14.52 -9.32
CA LEU A 17 0.22 -14.88 -8.61
C LEU A 17 1.09 -15.97 -9.25
N THR A 18 1.85 -15.58 -10.28
CA THR A 18 2.91 -16.41 -10.88
C THR A 18 4.29 -15.99 -10.35
N ILE A 19 4.59 -16.26 -9.07
CA ILE A 19 5.90 -15.88 -8.47
C ILE A 19 7.00 -16.94 -8.72
N LEU A 20 6.68 -18.10 -9.33
CA LEU A 20 7.67 -19.16 -9.56
C LEU A 20 7.46 -20.03 -10.81
N GLY A 21 6.58 -19.63 -11.74
CA GLY A 21 6.23 -20.46 -12.91
C GLY A 21 5.51 -21.77 -12.56
N LEU A 22 5.06 -21.92 -11.31
CA LEU A 22 4.24 -23.02 -10.83
C LEU A 22 2.79 -22.50 -10.72
N GLY A 23 1.87 -23.15 -11.43
CA GLY A 23 0.46 -22.73 -11.45
C GLY A 23 -0.19 -22.70 -10.06
N THR A 24 -1.29 -21.96 -9.93
CA THR A 24 -2.06 -21.77 -8.68
C THR A 24 -2.36 -23.11 -7.97
N THR A 25 -2.62 -24.17 -8.73
CA THR A 25 -2.83 -25.54 -8.23
C THR A 25 -1.60 -26.10 -7.51
N THR A 26 -0.40 -25.89 -8.07
CA THR A 26 0.86 -26.35 -7.47
C THR A 26 1.15 -25.63 -6.16
N PHE A 27 0.85 -24.33 -6.07
CA PHE A 27 0.99 -23.57 -4.83
C PHE A 27 0.04 -24.09 -3.74
N VAL A 28 -1.23 -24.31 -4.08
CA VAL A 28 -2.23 -24.87 -3.16
C VAL A 28 -1.80 -26.26 -2.67
N ILE A 29 -1.36 -27.14 -3.56
CA ILE A 29 -0.85 -28.47 -3.21
C ILE A 29 0.36 -28.36 -2.27
N LEU A 30 1.30 -27.45 -2.55
CA LEU A 30 2.47 -27.25 -1.70
C LEU A 30 2.07 -26.79 -0.30
N VAL A 31 1.15 -25.82 -0.19
CA VAL A 31 0.63 -25.36 1.10
C VAL A 31 -0.06 -26.51 1.86
N VAL A 32 -0.91 -27.28 1.18
CA VAL A 32 -1.60 -28.43 1.79
C VAL A 32 -0.59 -29.48 2.28
N VAL A 33 0.42 -29.82 1.46
CA VAL A 33 1.47 -30.77 1.84
C VAL A 33 2.25 -30.26 3.04
N VAL A 34 2.65 -28.98 3.06
CA VAL A 34 3.35 -28.37 4.20
C VAL A 34 2.50 -28.42 5.46
N LEU A 35 1.20 -28.09 5.37
CA LEU A 35 0.28 -28.16 6.51
C LEU A 35 0.13 -29.58 7.04
N VAL A 36 -0.02 -30.57 6.16
CA VAL A 36 -0.11 -31.99 6.54
C VAL A 36 1.19 -32.46 7.20
N VAL A 37 2.35 -32.12 6.65
CA VAL A 37 3.66 -32.46 7.24
C VAL A 37 3.80 -31.83 8.63
N LEU A 38 3.43 -30.56 8.79
CA LEU A 38 3.46 -29.88 10.10
C LEU A 38 2.51 -30.53 11.10
N ALA A 39 1.29 -30.90 10.69
CA ALA A 39 0.33 -31.58 11.54
C ALA A 39 0.82 -32.96 11.99
N VAL A 40 1.41 -33.74 11.08
CA VAL A 40 1.99 -35.05 11.39
C VAL A 40 3.17 -34.91 12.35
N LEU A 41 4.06 -33.95 12.12
CA LEU A 41 5.19 -33.68 13.02
C LEU A 41 4.69 -33.23 14.40
N ALA A 42 3.71 -32.34 14.47
CA ALA A 42 3.11 -31.89 15.73
C ALA A 42 2.48 -33.06 16.51
N ALA A 43 1.77 -33.95 15.82
CA ALA A 43 1.18 -35.15 16.43
C ALA A 43 2.26 -36.12 16.94
N LEU A 44 3.33 -36.33 16.16
CA LEU A 44 4.45 -37.20 16.54
C LEU A 44 5.19 -36.65 17.77
N ILE A 45 5.48 -35.35 17.77
CA ILE A 45 6.12 -34.64 18.89
C ILE A 45 5.24 -34.73 20.14
N THR A 46 3.95 -34.40 20.02
CA THR A 46 2.98 -34.49 21.12
C THR A 46 2.95 -35.90 21.71
N ARG A 47 2.86 -36.92 20.87
CA ARG A 47 2.87 -38.32 21.30
C ARG A 47 4.17 -38.67 22.05
N LEU A 48 5.32 -38.26 21.52
CA LEU A 48 6.64 -38.55 22.11
C LEU A 48 6.81 -37.86 23.47
N LEU A 49 6.34 -36.62 23.61
CA LEU A 49 6.33 -35.86 24.86
C LEU A 49 5.41 -36.48 25.92
N VAL A 50 4.20 -36.91 25.52
CA VAL A 50 3.25 -37.59 26.40
C VAL A 50 3.81 -38.93 26.88
N THR A 51 4.41 -39.74 26.00
CA THR A 51 5.02 -41.03 26.39
C THR A 51 6.21 -40.88 27.34
N ARG A 52 6.91 -39.73 27.34
CA ARG A 52 8.00 -39.46 28.28
C ARG A 52 7.54 -38.83 29.60
N GLY A 53 6.24 -38.62 29.81
CA GLY A 53 5.71 -38.08 31.06
C GLY A 53 6.12 -36.63 31.34
N LEU A 54 6.62 -35.89 30.34
CA LEU A 54 6.99 -34.49 30.47
C LEU A 54 5.74 -33.59 30.52
N ARG A 55 5.01 -33.64 31.64
CA ARG A 55 3.95 -32.69 32.00
C ARG A 55 4.53 -31.47 32.72
N THR A 56 5.59 -30.88 32.17
CA THR A 56 6.34 -29.81 32.85
C THR A 56 6.27 -28.48 32.09
N PRO A 57 6.36 -27.32 32.80
CA PRO A 57 6.39 -25.98 32.20
C PRO A 57 7.54 -25.77 31.19
N LEU A 58 8.52 -26.68 31.15
CA LEU A 58 9.57 -26.69 30.13
C LEU A 58 9.04 -27.06 28.74
N ALA A 59 8.13 -28.03 28.63
CA ALA A 59 7.55 -28.44 27.34
C ALA A 59 6.75 -27.28 26.71
N ILE A 60 5.93 -26.59 27.50
CA ILE A 60 5.14 -25.43 27.06
C ILE A 60 6.06 -24.30 26.59
N ARG A 61 7.12 -23.98 27.36
CA ARG A 61 8.10 -22.95 26.97
C ARG A 61 8.85 -23.31 25.69
N LEU A 62 9.17 -24.59 25.49
CA LEU A 62 9.83 -25.07 24.27
C LEU A 62 8.90 -24.97 23.05
N VAL A 63 7.62 -25.36 23.22
CA VAL A 63 6.59 -25.21 22.18
C VAL A 63 6.38 -23.75 21.82
N ASN A 64 6.20 -22.86 22.80
CA ASN A 64 6.00 -21.44 22.54
C ASN A 64 7.19 -20.84 21.77
N LYS A 65 8.42 -21.14 22.17
CA LYS A 65 9.63 -20.67 21.48
C LYS A 65 9.79 -21.27 20.08
N ALA A 66 9.34 -22.51 19.87
CA ALA A 66 9.31 -23.13 18.55
C ALA A 66 8.24 -22.50 17.66
N THR A 67 7.05 -22.24 18.18
CA THR A 67 5.96 -21.54 17.48
C THR A 67 6.38 -20.13 17.09
N GLU A 68 6.99 -19.36 18.00
CA GLU A 68 7.53 -18.03 17.68
C GLU A 68 8.53 -18.09 16.52
N ARG A 69 9.49 -19.03 16.56
CA ARG A 69 10.47 -19.21 15.46
C ARG A 69 9.81 -19.59 14.13
N VAL A 70 8.82 -20.46 14.15
CA VAL A 70 8.10 -20.88 12.95
C VAL A 70 7.29 -19.71 12.39
N VAL A 71 6.58 -18.98 13.25
CA VAL A 71 5.81 -17.79 12.87
C VAL A 71 6.72 -16.74 12.26
N ASP A 72 7.88 -16.45 12.87
CA ASP A 72 8.84 -15.48 12.35
C ASP A 72 9.47 -15.91 11.02
N LEU A 73 9.62 -17.22 10.80
CA LEU A 73 10.10 -17.75 9.52
C LEU A 73 9.05 -17.59 8.40
N VAL A 74 7.76 -17.74 8.73
CA VAL A 74 6.65 -17.74 7.77
C VAL A 74 6.12 -16.33 7.46
N LYS A 75 6.23 -15.37 8.40
CA LYS A 75 5.81 -13.98 8.19
C LYS A 75 6.40 -13.36 6.91
N ARG A 76 7.70 -13.54 6.66
CA ARG A 76 8.41 -12.89 5.55
C ARG A 76 7.95 -13.37 4.16
N PRO A 77 7.87 -14.68 3.88
CA PRO A 77 7.28 -15.17 2.63
C PRO A 77 5.85 -14.66 2.41
N ILE A 78 5.02 -14.62 3.46
CA ILE A 78 3.66 -14.11 3.38
C ILE A 78 3.67 -12.62 3.00
N THR A 79 4.42 -11.78 3.72
CA THR A 79 4.47 -10.34 3.43
C THR A 79 4.97 -10.08 2.01
N ILE A 80 5.98 -10.82 1.54
CA ILE A 80 6.48 -10.67 0.16
C ILE A 80 5.39 -11.06 -0.84
N ALA A 81 4.70 -12.19 -0.63
CA ALA A 81 3.61 -12.63 -1.51
C ALA A 81 2.42 -11.66 -1.53
N VAL A 82 2.10 -11.04 -0.40
CA VAL A 82 1.08 -9.99 -0.33
C VAL A 82 1.54 -8.73 -1.06
N LEU A 83 2.81 -8.33 -0.91
CA LEU A 83 3.35 -7.20 -1.65
C LEU A 83 3.39 -7.46 -3.17
N ASP A 84 3.51 -8.72 -3.60
CA ASP A 84 3.37 -9.12 -5.00
C ASP A 84 1.92 -8.92 -5.49
N GLU A 85 0.93 -9.40 -4.75
CA GLU A 85 -0.49 -9.17 -5.10
C GLU A 85 -0.82 -7.67 -5.15
N VAL A 86 -0.37 -6.91 -4.15
CA VAL A 86 -0.57 -5.47 -4.10
C VAL A 86 0.15 -4.78 -5.26
N ALA A 87 1.28 -5.29 -5.74
CA ALA A 87 1.96 -4.77 -6.92
C ALA A 87 1.11 -4.91 -8.18
N ASP A 88 0.53 -6.10 -8.36
CA ASP A 88 -0.29 -6.41 -9.52
C ASP A 88 -1.58 -5.56 -9.51
N VAL A 89 -2.22 -5.41 -8.34
CA VAL A 89 -3.36 -4.50 -8.17
C VAL A 89 -2.96 -3.06 -8.46
N ILE A 90 -1.82 -2.62 -7.92
CA ILE A 90 -1.38 -1.24 -8.13
C ILE A 90 -1.14 -0.97 -9.62
N GLN A 91 -0.51 -1.91 -10.33
CA GLN A 91 -0.22 -1.75 -11.75
C GLN A 91 -1.45 -1.54 -12.64
N THR A 92 -2.64 -1.96 -12.18
CA THR A 92 -3.90 -1.85 -12.93
C THR A 92 -4.72 -0.58 -12.64
N GLY A 93 -4.30 0.26 -11.69
CA GLY A 93 -5.06 1.43 -11.25
C GLY A 93 -4.80 2.70 -12.08
N HIS A 94 -5.84 3.52 -12.28
CA HIS A 94 -5.75 4.87 -12.85
C HIS A 94 -5.51 5.92 -11.77
N TYR A 95 -4.25 6.07 -11.32
CA TYR A 95 -3.93 6.92 -10.17
C TYR A 95 -4.02 8.40 -10.47
N THR A 96 -3.53 8.81 -11.63
CA THR A 96 -3.47 10.24 -11.96
C THR A 96 -4.87 10.80 -12.19
N ARG A 97 -5.81 9.95 -12.64
CA ARG A 97 -7.23 10.30 -12.78
C ARG A 97 -7.93 10.51 -11.43
N ASN A 98 -7.71 9.62 -10.46
CA ASN A 98 -8.26 9.82 -9.12
C ASN A 98 -7.74 11.10 -8.47
N VAL A 99 -6.45 11.42 -8.69
CA VAL A 99 -5.85 12.67 -8.21
C VAL A 99 -6.42 13.87 -8.97
N SER A 100 -6.56 13.82 -10.29
CA SER A 100 -7.14 14.91 -11.06
C SER A 100 -8.57 15.22 -10.64
N ASP A 101 -9.38 14.19 -10.37
CA ASP A 101 -10.76 14.33 -9.93
C ASP A 101 -10.82 15.02 -8.56
N ALA A 102 -9.95 14.61 -7.62
CA ALA A 102 -9.83 15.25 -6.32
C ALA A 102 -9.34 16.72 -6.40
N LEU A 103 -8.44 17.04 -7.33
CA LEU A 103 -7.98 18.41 -7.57
C LEU A 103 -9.09 19.30 -8.16
N VAL A 104 -9.92 18.75 -9.06
CA VAL A 104 -11.08 19.47 -9.62
C VAL A 104 -12.12 19.73 -8.54
N GLU A 105 -12.40 18.74 -7.68
CA GLU A 105 -13.36 18.87 -6.58
C GLU A 105 -12.95 19.96 -5.59
N ASN A 106 -11.65 20.11 -5.32
CA ASN A 106 -11.11 21.06 -4.34
C ASN A 106 -10.45 22.31 -4.98
N HIS A 107 -10.75 22.60 -6.25
CA HIS A 107 -10.08 23.63 -7.05
C HIS A 107 -10.08 25.02 -6.39
N ALA A 108 -11.22 25.42 -5.80
CA ALA A 108 -11.36 26.71 -5.14
C ALA A 108 -10.51 26.84 -3.87
N GLU A 109 -10.43 25.77 -3.07
CA GLU A 109 -9.63 25.72 -1.84
C GLU A 109 -8.14 25.71 -2.15
N LEU A 110 -7.72 24.92 -3.15
CA LEU A 110 -6.33 24.90 -3.62
C LEU A 110 -5.89 26.25 -4.16
N LYS A 111 -6.75 26.98 -4.87
CA LYS A 111 -6.47 28.32 -5.36
C LYS A 111 -6.27 29.32 -4.21
N ALA A 112 -7.11 29.25 -3.19
CA ALA A 112 -6.97 30.08 -1.99
C ALA A 112 -5.66 29.78 -1.25
N LEU A 113 -5.31 28.50 -1.11
CA LEU A 113 -4.07 28.03 -0.49
C LEU A 113 -2.85 28.50 -1.28
N VAL A 114 -2.84 28.37 -2.61
CA VAL A 114 -1.75 28.85 -3.45
C VAL A 114 -1.60 30.37 -3.32
N ALA A 115 -2.70 31.13 -3.35
CA ALA A 115 -2.65 32.58 -3.17
C ALA A 115 -2.10 32.99 -1.79
N GLU A 116 -2.43 32.24 -0.74
CA GLU A 116 -1.85 32.41 0.59
C GLU A 116 -0.34 32.15 0.59
N LYS A 117 0.10 30.98 0.10
CA LYS A 117 1.52 30.60 0.09
C LYS A 117 2.37 31.52 -0.79
N VAL A 118 1.84 31.98 -1.92
CA VAL A 118 2.53 32.93 -2.80
C VAL A 118 2.64 34.33 -2.18
N ARG A 119 1.69 34.75 -1.33
CA ARG A 119 1.81 35.99 -0.54
C ARG A 119 2.83 35.86 0.59
N GLU A 120 2.97 34.68 1.17
CA GLU A 120 3.93 34.38 2.23
C GLU A 120 5.36 34.18 1.69
N ASP A 121 5.54 33.98 0.39
CA ASP A 121 6.86 33.73 -0.22
C ASP A 121 7.79 34.95 -0.10
N PRO A 122 8.94 34.83 0.59
CA PRO A 122 9.88 35.93 0.77
C PRO A 122 10.46 36.47 -0.54
N ASN A 123 10.52 35.68 -1.60
CA ASN A 123 11.00 36.09 -2.93
C ASN A 123 10.01 37.01 -3.66
N VAL A 124 8.73 36.99 -3.27
CA VAL A 124 7.65 37.74 -3.94
C VAL A 124 7.32 39.05 -3.21
N ARG A 125 7.93 39.32 -2.05
CA ARG A 125 7.72 40.54 -1.22
C ARG A 125 7.90 41.86 -1.96
N LEU A 126 8.77 41.94 -2.96
CA LEU A 126 8.94 43.16 -3.78
C LEU A 126 7.84 43.32 -4.84
N VAL A 127 7.33 42.21 -5.37
CA VAL A 127 6.33 42.17 -6.46
C VAL A 127 4.90 42.32 -5.91
N GLY A 128 4.66 41.86 -4.68
CA GLY A 128 3.36 41.91 -4.01
C GLY A 128 2.82 43.31 -3.69
N ARG A 129 3.60 44.38 -3.89
CA ARG A 129 3.15 45.78 -3.75
C ARG A 129 2.66 46.41 -5.06
N MET A 130 2.77 45.74 -6.19
CA MET A 130 2.34 46.30 -7.46
C MET A 130 0.80 46.25 -7.62
N PRO A 131 0.18 47.33 -8.16
CA PRO A 131 -1.24 47.29 -8.50
C PRO A 131 -1.49 46.20 -9.54
N GLY A 132 -2.53 45.38 -9.32
CA GLY A 132 -2.87 44.25 -10.19
C GLY A 132 -2.21 42.91 -9.85
N TYR A 133 -1.33 42.84 -8.85
CA TYR A 133 -0.69 41.59 -8.41
C TYR A 133 -1.68 40.46 -8.09
N GLY A 134 -2.79 40.78 -7.40
CA GLY A 134 -3.83 39.81 -7.08
C GLY A 134 -4.47 39.19 -8.32
N VAL A 135 -4.70 39.98 -9.38
CA VAL A 135 -5.29 39.49 -10.63
C VAL A 135 -4.32 38.59 -11.39
N VAL A 136 -3.03 38.93 -11.38
CA VAL A 136 -1.98 38.11 -12.01
C VAL A 136 -1.85 36.77 -11.30
N VAL A 137 -1.73 36.77 -9.96
CA VAL A 137 -1.63 35.53 -9.17
C VAL A 137 -2.88 34.68 -9.35
N ASP A 138 -4.07 35.28 -9.36
CA ASP A 138 -5.33 34.58 -9.57
C ASP A 138 -5.39 33.88 -10.94
N THR A 139 -5.03 34.61 -11.99
CA THR A 139 -5.04 34.10 -13.38
C THR A 139 -3.97 33.04 -13.61
N VAL A 140 -2.76 33.25 -13.08
CA VAL A 140 -1.65 32.29 -13.21
C VAL A 140 -1.95 31.03 -12.41
N SER A 141 -2.46 31.15 -11.18
CA SER A 141 -2.82 29.98 -10.36
C SER A 141 -3.95 29.18 -11.00
N GLU A 142 -4.99 29.85 -11.51
CA GLU A 142 -6.09 29.24 -12.26
C GLU A 142 -5.58 28.47 -13.49
N THR A 143 -4.73 29.11 -14.29
CA THR A 143 -4.18 28.51 -15.50
C THR A 143 -3.29 27.32 -15.16
N THR A 144 -2.44 27.46 -14.14
CA THR A 144 -1.53 26.39 -13.70
C THR A 144 -2.30 25.20 -13.18
N LEU A 145 -3.33 25.40 -12.33
CA LEU A 145 -4.16 24.30 -11.83
C LEU A 145 -4.82 23.54 -12.98
N ARG A 146 -5.41 24.27 -13.94
CA ARG A 146 -6.05 23.66 -15.10
C ARG A 146 -5.07 22.81 -15.91
N VAL A 147 -3.90 23.36 -16.21
CA VAL A 147 -2.85 22.64 -16.95
C VAL A 147 -2.39 21.41 -16.16
N LEU A 148 -2.22 21.51 -14.84
CA LEU A 148 -1.85 20.36 -14.00
C LEU A 148 -2.92 19.26 -14.00
N VAL A 149 -4.20 19.63 -13.93
CA VAL A 149 -5.33 18.69 -14.03
C VAL A 149 -5.34 18.01 -15.41
N GLU A 150 -5.19 18.77 -16.49
CA GLU A 150 -5.11 18.22 -17.85
C GLU A 150 -3.90 17.27 -18.01
N MET A 151 -2.75 17.64 -17.46
CA MET A 151 -1.55 16.80 -17.44
C MET A 151 -1.77 15.51 -16.66
N LEU A 152 -2.44 15.56 -15.50
CA LEU A 152 -2.77 14.37 -14.73
C LEU A 152 -3.78 13.47 -15.46
N GLY A 153 -4.64 14.04 -16.31
CA GLY A 153 -5.54 13.28 -17.18
C GLY A 153 -4.86 12.66 -18.41
N ASP A 154 -3.63 13.03 -18.74
CA ASP A 154 -2.88 12.55 -19.91
C ASP A 154 -2.37 11.11 -19.67
N PRO A 155 -2.58 10.16 -20.60
CA PRO A 155 -2.10 8.79 -20.48
C PRO A 155 -0.59 8.65 -20.21
N ARG A 156 0.23 9.60 -20.70
CA ARG A 156 1.69 9.58 -20.49
C ARG A 156 2.07 9.90 -19.05
N MET A 157 1.28 10.73 -18.37
CA MET A 157 1.50 11.02 -16.95
C MET A 157 1.09 9.82 -16.09
N ASP A 158 0.03 9.11 -16.47
CA ASP A 158 -0.40 7.87 -15.81
C ASP A 158 0.69 6.78 -15.91
N GLU A 159 1.29 6.61 -17.10
CA GLU A 159 2.43 5.70 -17.30
C GLU A 159 3.64 6.09 -16.44
N LEU A 160 4.00 7.39 -16.41
CA LEU A 160 5.10 7.89 -15.58
C LEU A 160 4.88 7.60 -14.10
N VAL A 161 3.67 7.86 -13.59
CA VAL A 161 3.33 7.62 -12.18
C VAL A 161 3.30 6.12 -11.88
N SER A 162 2.76 5.30 -12.78
CA SER A 162 2.78 3.84 -12.67
C SER A 162 4.20 3.29 -12.58
N ASP A 163 5.13 3.79 -13.40
CA ASP A 163 6.54 3.41 -13.35
C ASP A 163 7.22 3.82 -12.03
N LEU A 164 6.92 5.02 -11.54
CA LEU A 164 7.42 5.48 -10.24
C LEU A 164 6.91 4.58 -9.11
N LEU A 165 5.61 4.26 -9.08
CA LEU A 165 5.01 3.37 -8.08
C LEU A 165 5.60 1.97 -8.16
N ARG A 166 5.77 1.43 -9.37
CA ARG A 166 6.40 0.13 -9.62
C ARG A 166 7.81 0.10 -9.04
N ASN A 167 8.63 1.12 -9.30
CA ASN A 167 9.99 1.20 -8.79
C ASN A 167 10.00 1.26 -7.25
N ASN A 168 9.19 2.15 -6.67
CA ASN A 168 9.07 2.29 -5.20
C ASN A 168 8.62 0.98 -4.54
N LEU A 169 7.67 0.26 -5.12
CA LEU A 169 7.22 -1.02 -4.58
C LEU A 169 8.28 -2.11 -4.66
N GLN A 170 9.08 -2.13 -5.73
CA GLN A 170 10.26 -3.01 -5.80
C GLN A 170 11.29 -2.66 -4.73
N GLN A 171 11.48 -1.37 -4.41
CA GLN A 171 12.33 -0.94 -3.30
C GLN A 171 11.78 -1.42 -1.96
N ILE A 172 10.47 -1.26 -1.71
CA ILE A 172 9.81 -1.76 -0.48
C ILE A 172 9.97 -3.27 -0.35
N LYS A 173 9.74 -4.04 -1.41
CA LYS A 173 9.92 -5.50 -1.41
C LYS A 173 11.36 -5.90 -1.07
N ARG A 174 12.35 -5.19 -1.59
CA ARG A 174 13.77 -5.42 -1.26
C ARG A 174 14.06 -5.09 0.20
N ALA A 175 13.63 -3.93 0.69
CA ALA A 175 13.77 -3.54 2.10
C ALA A 175 13.07 -4.52 3.06
N VAL A 176 11.91 -5.06 2.66
CA VAL A 176 11.20 -6.12 3.40
C VAL A 176 11.98 -7.42 3.37
N ARG A 177 12.54 -7.79 2.21
CA ARG A 177 13.41 -8.96 2.13
C ARG A 177 14.65 -8.77 3.00
N GLU A 178 15.23 -7.59 3.08
CA GLU A 178 16.49 -7.32 3.78
C GLU A 178 16.31 -7.01 5.29
N ARG A 179 15.08 -7.10 5.84
CA ARG A 179 14.74 -6.80 7.25
C ARG A 179 15.05 -5.37 7.69
N GLN A 180 15.19 -4.42 6.75
CA GLN A 180 15.52 -3.03 7.08
C GLN A 180 14.42 -2.30 7.90
N HIS A 181 13.19 -2.85 7.88
CA HIS A 181 12.02 -2.35 8.59
C HIS A 181 11.86 -2.93 10.01
N GLU A 182 12.60 -3.98 10.39
CA GLU A 182 12.57 -4.54 11.76
C GLU A 182 13.26 -3.61 12.78
N ALA A 183 14.10 -2.67 12.33
CA ALA A 183 14.76 -1.67 13.16
C ALA A 183 13.88 -0.45 13.48
N VAL A 184 12.76 -0.27 12.77
CA VAL A 184 11.78 0.78 13.06
C VAL A 184 10.77 0.19 14.04
N ARG A 185 11.02 0.35 15.35
CA ARG A 185 9.96 0.13 16.35
C ARG A 185 8.84 1.12 16.05
N ILE A 186 7.71 0.61 15.58
CA ILE A 186 6.44 1.32 15.74
C ILE A 186 6.13 1.18 17.22
N ASP A 187 6.52 2.18 18.00
CA ASP A 187 6.05 2.27 19.38
C ASP A 187 4.52 2.28 19.34
N PRO A 188 3.83 1.48 20.19
CA PRO A 188 2.38 1.52 20.26
C PRO A 188 1.93 2.97 20.48
N PRO A 189 0.74 3.37 19.96
CA PRO A 189 0.21 4.70 20.17
C PRO A 189 0.33 5.03 21.66
N ASP A 190 0.94 6.17 21.96
CA ASP A 190 1.10 6.62 23.33
C ASP A 190 -0.29 6.75 23.97
N GLU A 191 -0.68 5.76 24.80
CA GLU A 191 -1.92 5.80 25.59
C GLU A 191 -1.90 6.97 26.59
N SER A 192 -0.77 7.65 26.76
CA SER A 192 -0.63 8.90 27.52
C SER A 192 -0.96 10.15 26.72
N ALA A 193 -1.26 10.05 25.41
CA ALA A 193 -1.77 11.19 24.66
C ALA A 193 -3.02 11.71 25.38
N PRO A 194 -3.03 12.95 25.90
CA PRO A 194 -4.15 13.45 26.67
C PRO A 194 -5.39 13.35 25.79
N ASN A 195 -6.41 12.63 26.28
CA ASN A 195 -7.74 12.65 25.68
C ASN A 195 -8.08 14.13 25.43
N HIS A 196 -8.13 14.53 24.16
CA HIS A 196 -8.76 15.79 23.76
C HIS A 196 -10.28 15.65 23.88
N ASP A 197 -10.76 15.25 25.06
CA ASP A 197 -12.14 15.43 25.50
C ASP A 197 -12.27 16.89 25.92
N GLY A 198 -12.53 17.77 24.96
CA GLY A 198 -12.51 19.19 25.25
C GLY A 198 -13.03 20.14 24.19
N PHE A 199 -13.89 19.72 23.25
CA PHE A 199 -14.69 20.69 22.51
C PHE A 199 -15.86 21.16 23.40
N ARG A 200 -15.62 22.20 24.21
CA ARG A 200 -16.71 22.98 24.82
C ARG A 200 -17.24 23.94 23.75
N PRO A 201 -18.52 23.87 23.35
CA PRO A 201 -19.08 24.93 22.53
C PRO A 201 -19.13 26.22 23.36
N VAL A 202 -18.46 27.26 22.86
CA VAL A 202 -18.63 28.62 23.40
C VAL A 202 -20.02 29.08 23.00
N GLY A 203 -20.92 29.14 23.98
CA GLY A 203 -22.27 29.67 23.80
C GLY A 203 -22.27 31.19 23.77
N SER A 204 -23.14 31.70 22.89
CA SER A 204 -23.78 33.04 22.80
C SER A 204 -22.89 34.28 22.80
#